data_AF-A0A972CM69-F1
#
_entry.id   AF-A0A972CM69-F1
#
_cell.length_a   1.000
_cell.length_b   1.000
_cell.length_c   1.000
_cell.angle_alpha   90.00
_cell.angle_beta   90.00
_cell.angle_gamma   90.00
#
_symmetry.space_group_name_H-M   'P 1'
#
loop_
_entity.id
_entity.type
_entity.pdbx_description
1 polymer ?
#
loop_
_entity_poly.entity_id
_entity_poly.type
_entity_poly.pdbx_seq_one_letter_code
_entity_poly.pdbx_strand_id
1 'polypeptide(L)' 'MANIKPEDIKETVEIPAADSAKYESLGWVVIDSYKMDNNDFNVLAWAKDGDPVKP' A
#
# COMPACT_ATOMS: atom_id res chain seq x y z
N MET A 1 -9.30 1.50 -8.22
CA MET A 1 -9.23 1.91 -6.80
C MET A 1 -9.90 0.83 -5.99
N ALA A 2 -9.15 0.17 -5.11
CA ALA A 2 -9.72 -0.84 -4.24
C ALA A 2 -10.67 -0.17 -3.24
N ASN A 3 -11.85 -0.75 -3.07
CA ASN A 3 -12.86 -0.23 -2.14
C ASN A 3 -12.57 -0.76 -0.73
N ILE A 4 -11.45 -0.34 -0.14
CA ILE A 4 -11.09 -0.65 1.25
C ILE A 4 -11.65 0.44 2.13
N LYS A 5 -12.39 0.06 3.17
CA LYS A 5 -12.85 1.03 4.15
C LYS A 5 -11.71 1.36 5.12
N PRO A 6 -11.61 2.61 5.60
CA PRO A 6 -10.59 2.99 6.58
C PRO A 6 -10.62 2.16 7.87
N GLU A 7 -11.81 1.68 8.27
CA GLU A 7 -12.00 0.84 9.47
C GLU A 7 -11.33 -0.54 9.37
N ASP A 8 -11.08 -1.03 8.15
CA ASP A 8 -10.45 -2.33 7.89
C ASP A 8 -8.92 -2.24 7.78
N ILE A 9 -8.36 -1.01 7.72
CA ILE A 9 -6.93 -0.78 7.55
C ILE A 9 -6.22 -1.01 8.88
N LYS A 10 -5.31 -1.99 8.91
CA LYS A 10 -4.49 -2.31 10.08
C LYS A 10 -3.16 -1.55 10.07
N GLU A 11 -2.56 -1.41 8.89
CA GLU A 11 -1.29 -0.71 8.71
C GLU A 11 -1.24 -0.05 7.33
N THR A 12 -0.54 1.07 7.23
CA THR A 12 -0.22 1.73 5.96
C THR A 12 1.28 1.87 5.81
N VAL A 13 1.78 1.70 4.58
CA VAL A 13 3.19 1.95 4.23
C VAL A 13 3.26 2.89 3.05
N GLU A 14 4.27 3.73 3.05
CA GLU A 14 4.62 4.58 1.92
C GLU A 14 5.92 4.06 1.31
N ILE A 15 5.89 3.83 0.00
CA ILE A 15 7.03 3.32 -0.75
C ILE A 15 7.09 3.97 -2.13
N PRO A 16 8.26 3.98 -2.78
CA PRO A 16 8.36 4.33 -4.20
C PRO A 16 7.40 3.47 -5.03
N ALA A 17 6.72 4.07 -6.00
CA ALA A 17 5.78 3.36 -6.87
C ALA A 17 6.43 2.18 -7.61
N ALA A 18 7.75 2.25 -7.86
CA ALA A 18 8.53 1.16 -8.44
C ALA A 18 8.56 -0.11 -7.57
N ASP A 19 8.40 0.01 -6.26
CA ASP A 19 8.40 -1.11 -5.31
C ASP A 19 6.99 -1.64 -4.98
N SER A 20 5.93 -0.95 -5.42
CA SER A 20 4.53 -1.29 -5.11
C SER A 20 4.16 -2.72 -5.48
N ALA A 21 4.60 -3.20 -6.63
CA ALA A 21 4.33 -4.57 -7.09
C ALA A 21 4.77 -5.66 -6.11
N LYS A 22 5.86 -5.43 -5.34
CA LYS A 22 6.34 -6.39 -4.33
C LYS A 22 5.34 -6.51 -3.18
N TYR A 23 4.84 -5.37 -2.69
CA TYR A 23 3.85 -5.33 -1.62
C TYR A 23 2.48 -5.81 -2.10
N GLU A 24 2.05 -5.45 -3.30
CA GLU A 24 0.80 -5.94 -3.90
C GLU A 24 0.78 -7.47 -4.03
N SER A 25 1.92 -8.10 -4.36
CA SER A 25 2.02 -9.57 -4.43
C SER A 25 1.84 -10.28 -3.07
N LEU A 26 2.17 -9.60 -1.97
CA LEU A 26 1.93 -10.05 -0.60
C LEU A 26 0.48 -9.78 -0.16
N GLY A 27 -0.23 -8.95 -0.91
CA GLY A 27 -1.62 -8.60 -0.72
C GLY A 27 -1.85 -7.28 0.00
N TRP A 28 -0.86 -6.40 0.00
CA TRP A 28 -1.09 -4.98 0.24
C TRP A 28 -1.89 -4.38 -0.89
N VAL A 29 -2.58 -3.28 -0.60
CA VAL A 29 -3.46 -2.65 -1.58
C VAL A 29 -3.18 -1.17 -1.63
N VAL A 30 -2.93 -0.63 -2.83
CA VAL A 30 -2.71 0.80 -3.02
C VAL A 30 -4.00 1.57 -2.70
N ILE A 31 -3.90 2.49 -1.74
CA ILE A 31 -5.00 3.35 -1.29
C ILE A 31 -4.81 4.81 -1.70
N ASP A 32 -3.56 5.24 -1.92
CA ASP A 32 -3.23 6.57 -2.39
C ASP A 32 -1.94 6.54 -3.22
N SER A 33 -1.74 7.55 -4.06
CA SER A 33 -0.54 7.71 -4.88
C SER A 33 -0.26 9.19 -5.11
N TYR A 34 0.98 9.61 -4.89
CA TYR A 34 1.37 11.01 -5.05
C TYR A 34 2.79 11.14 -5.62
N LYS A 35 3.11 12.34 -6.11
CA LYS A 35 4.42 12.67 -6.67
C LYS A 35 5.14 13.66 -5.77
N MET A 36 6.41 13.38 -5.48
CA MET A 36 7.29 14.27 -4.73
C MET A 36 8.67 14.31 -5.39
N ASP A 37 9.17 15.51 -5.70
CA ASP A 37 10.51 15.73 -6.25
C ASP A 37 10.87 14.80 -7.43
N ASN A 38 9.97 14.70 -8.40
CA ASN A 38 10.10 13.87 -9.60
C ASN A 38 10.09 12.35 -9.36
N ASN A 39 9.74 11.91 -8.15
CA ASN A 39 9.52 10.51 -7.79
C ASN A 39 8.03 10.24 -7.54
N ASP A 40 7.57 9.08 -7.97
CA ASP A 40 6.23 8.56 -7.70
C ASP A 40 6.25 7.72 -6.42
N PHE A 41 5.32 7.98 -5.51
CA PHE A 41 5.11 7.24 -4.27
C PHE A 41 3.70 6.66 -4.23
N ASN A 42 3.60 5.45 -3.67
CA ASN A 42 2.33 4.81 -3.40
C ASN A 42 2.18 4.60 -1.89
N VAL A 43 0.99 4.88 -1.38
CA VAL A 43 0.57 4.50 -0.03
C VAL A 43 -0.26 3.23 -0.16
N LEU A 44 0.19 2.17 0.51
CA LEU A 44 -0.49 0.89 0.52
C LEU A 44 -1.03 0.58 1.91
N ALA A 45 -2.18 -0.07 1.96
CA ALA A 45 -2.83 -0.53 3.17
C ALA A 45 -2.81 -2.06 3.27
N TRP A 46 -2.61 -2.54 4.48
CA TRP A 46 -2.88 -3.93 4.86
C TRP A 46 -4.26 -4.01 5.51
N ALA A 47 -5.18 -4.72 4.85
CA ALA A 47 -6.55 -4.93 5.33
C ALA A 47 -6.89 -6.42 5.53
N LYS A 48 -5.90 -7.32 5.43
CA LYS A 48 -6.13 -8.76 5.61
C LYS A 48 -6.20 -9.14 7.08
N ASP A 49 -6.86 -10.27 7.36
CA ASP A 49 -6.78 -10.93 8.65
C ASP A 49 -5.40 -11.56 8.85
N GLY A 50 -4.68 -11.09 9.88
CA GLY A 50 -3.29 -11.43 10.16
C GLY A 50 -2.34 -10.23 10.11
N ASP A 51 -1.07 -10.50 10.43
CA ASP A 51 -0.01 -9.50 10.45
C ASP A 51 0.44 -9.10 9.03
N PRO A 52 0.82 -7.82 8.82
CA PRO A 52 1.33 -7.32 7.55
C PRO A 52 2.62 -8.01 7.12
N VAL A 53 2.63 -8.57 5.90
CA VAL A 53 3.81 -9.24 5.33
C VAL A 53 4.60 -8.24 4.51
N LYS A 54 5.86 -7.96 4.88
CA LYS A 54 6.73 -6.99 4.19
C LYS A 54 7.80 -7.73 3.36
N PRO A 55 8.21 -7.22 2.17
CA PRO A 55 9.29 -7.80 1.37
C PRO A 55 10.67 -7.64 2.02
#